data_AF-A0A3M7NKD8-F1
#
_entry.id   AF-A0A3M7NKD8-F1
#
_cell.length_a   1.000
_cell.length_b   1.000
_cell.length_c   1.000
_cell.angle_alpha   90.00
_cell.angle_beta   90.00
_cell.angle_gamma   90.00
#
_symmetry.space_group_name_H-M   'P 1'
#
loop_
_entity.id
_entity.type
_entity.pdbx_description
1 polymer ?
#
loop_
_entity_poly.entity_id
_entity_poly.type
_entity_poly.pdbx_seq_one_letter_code
_entity_poly.pdbx_strand_id
1 'polypeptide(L)'
;MRLRTRLLCHYCGKKSKKSKLDGDRFECEKCGSLNIYDEKGEIIDFVPDEADLPKQYAAPAGFRENDIFCSTCLKNQHLYTTALSQFLPDPDDPNYSQLEAAVPKFKESLEERYPQCCAGCEPNVKAQLEHVTYQARSDHMRRVLERSKERRLTSRLGWRSLIVGATGVLYFVSLLVQLVWHVMGLTTGDALPQALTECCAVGGILNGSTNLMVKREGSLDLDNTTNCN
;
A
#
# COMPACT_ATOMS: atom_id res chain seq x y z
N MET A 1 2.71 32.88 -5.22
CA MET A 1 3.19 31.47 -5.07
C MET A 1 2.94 31.00 -3.65
N ARG A 2 1.90 30.20 -3.38
CA ARG A 2 1.77 29.51 -2.08
C ARG A 2 2.72 28.31 -2.10
N LEU A 3 3.77 28.33 -1.29
CA LEU A 3 4.66 27.18 -1.09
C LEU A 3 3.81 25.97 -0.69
N ARG A 4 3.89 24.87 -1.43
CA ARG A 4 3.23 23.61 -1.06
C ARG A 4 3.83 23.10 0.25
N THR A 5 3.16 23.35 1.37
CA THR A 5 3.55 22.82 2.67
C THR A 5 3.40 21.30 2.61
N ARG A 6 4.49 20.58 2.87
CA ARG A 6 4.47 19.12 2.97
C ARG A 6 3.72 18.72 4.23
N LEU A 7 2.93 17.65 4.16
CA LEU A 7 2.19 17.15 5.32
C LEU A 7 3.17 16.66 6.39
N LEU A 8 2.89 16.99 7.65
CA LEU A 8 3.67 16.53 8.80
C LEU A 8 2.94 15.34 9.42
N CYS A 9 3.67 14.26 9.69
CA CYS A 9 3.11 13.15 10.45
C CYS A 9 3.06 13.51 11.93
N HIS A 10 1.90 13.35 12.57
CA HIS A 10 1.69 13.61 13.99
C HIS A 10 2.56 12.71 14.86
N TYR A 11 2.55 11.41 14.57
CA TYR A 11 3.19 10.40 15.41
C TYR A 11 4.72 10.41 15.36
N CYS A 12 5.33 10.71 14.20
CA CYS A 12 6.80 10.67 14.08
C CYS A 12 7.45 12.04 13.83
N GLY A 13 6.66 13.11 13.68
CA GLY A 13 7.15 14.47 13.43
C GLY A 13 7.87 14.67 12.10
N LYS A 14 7.85 13.68 11.18
CA LYS A 14 8.58 13.77 9.90
C LYS A 14 7.69 14.31 8.79
N LYS A 15 8.25 15.23 7.98
CA LYS A 15 7.62 15.73 6.75
C LYS A 15 7.49 14.61 5.71
N SER A 16 6.33 14.52 5.09
CA SER A 16 6.00 13.57 4.03
C SER A 16 6.37 14.12 2.65
N LYS A 17 6.34 13.26 1.64
CA LYS A 17 6.48 13.68 0.24
C LYS A 17 5.17 14.22 -0.35
N LYS A 18 4.04 13.89 0.29
CA LYS A 18 2.70 14.33 -0.11
C LYS A 18 2.46 15.76 0.41
N SER A 19 1.90 16.61 -0.45
CA SER A 19 1.48 17.97 -0.09
C SER A 19 -0.03 18.15 -0.09
N LYS A 20 -0.78 17.07 -0.36
CA LYS A 20 -2.24 17.05 -0.42
C LYS A 20 -2.72 15.81 0.33
N LEU A 21 -3.77 15.98 1.13
CA LEU A 21 -4.50 14.89 1.76
C LEU A 21 -5.21 14.03 0.71
N ASP A 22 -5.41 12.76 1.04
CA ASP A 22 -6.24 11.84 0.28
C ASP A 22 -7.59 11.72 0.99
N GLY A 23 -8.54 12.60 0.66
CA GLY A 23 -9.75 12.80 1.44
C GLY A 23 -9.45 13.45 2.79
N ASP A 24 -9.84 12.77 3.87
CA ASP A 24 -9.58 13.09 5.29
C ASP A 24 -8.31 12.37 5.81
N ARG A 25 -7.67 11.53 4.98
CA ARG A 25 -6.63 10.59 5.42
C ARG A 25 -5.27 10.92 4.83
N PHE A 26 -4.26 10.74 5.66
CA PHE A 26 -2.86 10.80 5.26
C PHE A 26 -2.05 9.72 5.96
N GLU A 27 -1.66 8.71 5.19
CA GLU A 27 -0.78 7.65 5.65
C GLU A 27 0.70 8.04 5.49
N CYS A 28 1.47 7.94 6.57
CA CYS A 28 2.88 8.29 6.57
C CYS A 28 3.73 7.20 5.91
N GLU A 29 4.52 7.58 4.90
CA GLU A 29 5.47 6.66 4.24
C GLU A 29 6.61 6.19 5.16
N LYS A 30 6.92 6.92 6.24
CA LYS A 30 8.10 6.67 7.08
C LYS A 30 7.80 5.73 8.24
N CYS A 31 6.80 6.05 9.05
CA CYS A 31 6.40 5.23 10.20
C CYS A 31 5.13 4.41 9.94
N GLY A 32 4.43 4.64 8.83
CA GLY A 32 3.22 3.87 8.52
C GLY A 32 1.97 4.20 9.31
N SER A 33 2.00 5.21 10.18
CA SER A 33 0.81 5.69 10.88
C SER A 33 -0.18 6.33 9.90
N LEU A 34 -1.46 6.09 10.14
CA LEU A 34 -2.57 6.77 9.47
C LEU A 34 -2.92 8.01 10.28
N ASN A 35 -2.80 9.20 9.68
CA ASN A 35 -3.24 10.45 10.28
C ASN A 35 -4.60 10.75 9.65
N ILE A 36 -5.65 10.81 10.45
CA ILE A 36 -7.00 11.17 10.01
C ILE A 36 -7.25 12.60 10.45
N TYR A 37 -7.88 13.41 9.59
CA TYR A 37 -8.13 14.82 9.84
C TYR A 37 -9.63 15.09 9.83
N ASP A 38 -10.08 15.99 10.70
CA ASP A 38 -11.46 16.46 10.71
C ASP A 38 -11.71 17.52 9.60
N GLU A 39 -12.96 17.98 9.50
CA GLU A 39 -13.35 19.04 8.57
C GLU A 39 -12.63 20.38 8.81
N LYS A 40 -12.10 20.60 10.03
CA LYS A 40 -11.34 21.78 10.43
C LYS A 40 -9.84 21.63 10.11
N GLY A 41 -9.39 20.44 9.73
CA GLY A 41 -8.00 20.13 9.42
C GLY A 41 -7.15 19.78 10.65
N GLU A 42 -7.77 19.44 11.77
CA GLU A 42 -7.12 18.94 12.99
C GLU A 42 -7.08 17.40 12.99
N ILE A 43 -6.12 16.81 13.71
CA ILE A 43 -5.90 15.36 13.71
C ILE A 43 -6.89 14.68 14.67
N ILE A 44 -7.54 13.64 14.18
CA ILE A 44 -8.38 12.72 14.96
C ILE A 44 -7.54 11.48 15.29
N ASP A 45 -7.19 11.29 16.56
CA ASP A 45 -6.39 10.15 17.02
C ASP A 45 -7.18 8.83 17.10
N PHE A 46 -8.50 8.92 17.21
CA PHE A 46 -9.39 7.79 17.33
C PHE A 46 -10.61 7.98 16.44
N VAL A 47 -10.66 7.23 15.35
CA VAL A 47 -11.92 6.97 14.65
C VAL A 47 -12.38 5.62 15.16
N PRO A 48 -13.46 5.56 15.96
CA PRO A 48 -14.06 4.27 16.27
C PRO A 48 -14.37 3.60 14.93
N ASP A 49 -13.98 2.34 14.77
CA ASP A 49 -14.55 1.55 13.69
C ASP A 49 -16.06 1.66 13.86
N GLU A 50 -16.74 2.26 12.88
CA GLU A 50 -18.18 2.19 12.73
C GLU A 50 -18.54 0.74 12.41
N ALA A 51 -18.29 -0.18 13.35
CA ALA A 51 -19.16 -1.31 13.48
C ALA A 51 -20.54 -0.70 13.68
N ASP A 52 -21.46 -1.01 12.78
CA ASP A 52 -22.90 -0.75 12.86
C ASP A 52 -23.48 -1.38 14.14
N LEU A 53 -23.05 -0.88 15.30
CA LEU A 53 -23.69 -1.10 16.57
C LEU A 53 -24.85 -0.11 16.57
N PRO A 54 -26.11 -0.60 16.62
CA PRO A 54 -27.25 0.30 16.67
C PRO A 54 -27.05 1.23 17.87
N LYS A 55 -26.89 2.52 17.58
CA LYS A 55 -26.77 3.58 18.58
C LYS A 55 -28.11 3.66 19.33
N GLN A 56 -28.24 2.83 20.35
CA GLN A 56 -29.43 2.77 21.19
C GLN A 56 -29.22 3.73 22.35
N TYR A 57 -29.66 4.97 22.17
CA TYR A 57 -29.49 6.08 23.11
C TYR A 57 -30.33 5.96 24.39
N ALA A 58 -31.09 4.88 24.58
CA ALA A 58 -32.05 4.74 25.68
C ALA A 58 -32.37 3.28 26.07
N ALA A 59 -31.42 2.35 25.96
CA ALA A 59 -31.58 1.04 26.62
C ALA A 59 -30.80 1.06 27.95
N PRO A 60 -31.36 0.55 29.07
CA PRO A 60 -30.50 0.20 30.19
C PRO A 60 -29.45 -0.76 29.64
N ALA A 61 -28.16 -0.42 29.79
CA ALA A 61 -27.08 -1.30 29.41
C ALA A 61 -27.16 -2.57 30.28
N GLY A 62 -28.00 -3.51 29.83
CA GLY A 62 -28.06 -4.84 30.37
C GLY A 62 -26.68 -5.45 30.16
N PHE A 63 -26.13 -5.98 31.24
CA PHE A 63 -24.89 -6.75 31.23
C PHE A 63 -24.91 -7.70 30.04
N ARG A 64 -23.99 -7.52 29.07
CA ARG A 64 -23.78 -8.54 28.05
C ARG A 64 -22.87 -9.56 28.70
N GLU A 65 -23.20 -10.84 28.58
CA GLU A 65 -22.42 -11.94 29.16
C GLU A 65 -20.95 -11.96 28.69
N ASN A 66 -20.64 -11.23 27.62
CA ASN A 66 -19.31 -11.06 27.05
C ASN A 66 -18.58 -9.77 27.48
N ASP A 67 -19.09 -9.01 28.45
CA ASP A 67 -18.42 -7.80 28.93
C ASP A 67 -17.18 -8.14 29.77
N ILE A 68 -16.05 -7.52 29.46
CA ILE A 68 -14.76 -7.73 30.15
C ILE A 68 -14.85 -7.31 31.63
N PHE A 69 -15.72 -6.35 31.93
CA PHE A 69 -15.99 -5.83 33.26
C PHE A 69 -17.33 -6.32 33.79
N CYS A 70 -17.42 -6.59 35.09
CA CYS A 70 -18.71 -6.88 35.73
C CYS A 70 -19.58 -5.61 35.82
N SER A 71 -20.89 -5.79 36.00
CA SER A 71 -21.84 -4.68 36.07
C SER A 71 -21.51 -3.66 37.18
N THR A 72 -20.91 -4.11 38.29
CA THR A 72 -20.45 -3.22 39.37
C THR A 72 -19.26 -2.36 38.92
N CYS A 73 -18.26 -2.95 38.24
CA CYS A 73 -17.11 -2.18 37.74
C CYS A 73 -17.55 -1.13 36.70
N LEU A 74 -18.47 -1.49 35.80
CA LEU A 74 -19.02 -0.55 34.82
C LEU A 74 -19.76 0.61 35.51
N LYS A 75 -20.56 0.34 36.55
CA LYS A 75 -21.21 1.38 37.35
C LYS A 75 -20.18 2.27 38.06
N ASN A 76 -19.13 1.70 38.65
CA ASN A 76 -18.06 2.46 39.31
C ASN A 76 -17.32 3.37 38.34
N GLN A 77 -17.01 2.89 37.13
CA GLN A 77 -16.39 3.69 36.07
C GLN A 77 -17.28 4.88 35.66
N HIS A 78 -18.60 4.64 35.54
CA HIS A 78 -19.55 5.71 35.26
C HIS A 78 -19.62 6.75 36.40
N LEU A 79 -19.67 6.30 37.65
CA LEU A 79 -19.67 7.18 38.82
C LEU A 79 -18.38 8.00 38.93
N TYR A 80 -17.22 7.37 38.72
CA TYR A 80 -15.93 8.05 38.70
C TYR A 80 -15.89 9.15 37.64
N THR A 81 -16.28 8.82 36.41
CA THR A 81 -16.26 9.76 35.29
C THR A 81 -17.21 10.93 35.51
N THR A 82 -18.42 10.65 36.01
CA THR A 82 -19.43 11.68 36.31
C THR A 82 -18.99 12.60 37.45
N ALA A 83 -18.44 12.04 38.53
CA ALA A 83 -17.96 12.82 39.65
C ALA A 83 -16.76 13.69 39.26
N LEU A 84 -15.84 13.14 38.46
CA LEU A 84 -14.66 13.86 37.99
C LEU A 84 -15.02 15.00 37.02
N SER A 85 -16.00 14.80 36.14
CA SER A 85 -16.43 15.83 35.19
C SER A 85 -17.16 17.00 35.85
N GLN A 86 -17.83 16.75 36.98
CA GLN A 86 -18.55 17.77 37.76
C GLN A 86 -17.65 18.51 38.76
N PHE A 87 -16.40 18.08 38.94
CA PHE A 87 -15.53 18.60 39.99
C PHE A 87 -15.00 20.02 39.70
N LEU A 88 -14.65 20.31 38.44
CA LEU A 88 -14.18 21.63 38.04
C LEU A 88 -15.36 22.50 37.58
N PRO A 89 -15.58 23.68 38.20
CA PRO A 89 -16.55 24.66 37.71
C PRO A 89 -16.03 25.36 36.45
N ASP A 90 -16.79 26.34 35.96
CA ASP A 90 -16.39 27.18 34.84
C ASP A 90 -15.05 27.90 35.14
N PRO A 91 -14.14 28.05 34.16
CA PRO A 91 -12.85 28.71 34.33
C PRO A 91 -12.90 30.14 34.90
N ASP A 92 -14.04 30.83 34.78
CA ASP A 92 -14.22 32.19 35.33
C ASP A 92 -14.53 32.20 36.85
N ASP A 93 -14.68 31.04 37.50
CA ASP A 93 -14.95 30.96 38.94
C ASP A 93 -13.72 31.36 39.79
N PRO A 94 -13.87 32.20 40.84
CA PRO A 94 -12.77 32.64 41.69
C PRO A 94 -12.02 31.49 42.40
N ASN A 95 -12.67 30.34 42.61
CA ASN A 95 -12.06 29.19 43.26
C ASN A 95 -11.47 28.16 42.29
N TYR A 96 -11.55 28.38 40.97
CA TYR A 96 -11.12 27.43 39.96
C TYR A 96 -9.69 26.94 40.17
N SER A 97 -8.74 27.87 40.35
CA SER A 97 -7.32 27.55 40.56
C SER A 97 -7.06 26.68 41.81
N GLN A 98 -7.84 26.86 42.87
CA GLN A 98 -7.71 26.07 44.10
C GLN A 98 -8.28 24.66 43.90
N LEU A 99 -9.42 24.55 43.21
CA LEU A 99 -10.05 23.27 42.86
C LEU A 99 -9.18 22.47 41.88
N GLU A 100 -8.59 23.13 40.88
CA GLU A 100 -7.65 22.52 39.93
C GLU A 100 -6.45 21.90 40.66
N ALA A 101 -5.87 22.62 41.62
CA ALA A 101 -4.78 22.10 42.45
C ALA A 101 -5.21 20.92 43.35
N ALA A 102 -6.49 20.81 43.68
CA ALA A 102 -7.06 19.72 44.49
C ALA A 102 -7.48 18.48 43.67
N VAL A 103 -7.55 18.57 42.33
CA VAL A 103 -7.89 17.45 41.43
C VAL A 103 -7.18 16.14 41.75
N PRO A 104 -5.84 16.09 41.95
CA PRO A 104 -5.17 14.81 42.18
C PRO A 104 -5.66 14.12 43.46
N LYS A 105 -5.88 14.87 44.55
CA LYS A 105 -6.41 14.32 45.80
C LYS A 105 -7.86 13.85 45.64
N PHE A 106 -8.65 14.58 44.87
CA PHE A 106 -10.02 14.19 44.58
C PHE A 106 -10.08 12.88 43.78
N LYS A 107 -9.22 12.72 42.76
CA LYS A 107 -9.09 11.47 41.99
C LYS A 107 -8.76 10.28 42.87
N GLU A 108 -7.76 10.41 43.75
CA GLU A 108 -7.39 9.36 44.71
C GLU A 108 -8.57 8.95 45.59
N SER A 109 -9.31 9.94 46.13
CA SER A 109 -10.50 9.67 46.95
C SER A 109 -11.63 8.98 46.17
N LEU A 110 -11.75 9.24 44.87
CA LEU A 110 -12.71 8.58 44.01
C LEU A 110 -12.27 7.15 43.67
N GLU A 111 -10.99 6.91 43.45
CA GLU A 111 -10.44 5.57 43.19
C GLU A 111 -10.55 4.65 44.40
N GLU A 112 -10.39 5.18 45.61
CA GLU A 112 -10.60 4.44 46.86
C GLU A 112 -12.08 4.02 47.02
N ARG A 113 -13.03 4.92 46.71
CA ARG A 113 -14.46 4.67 46.89
C ARG A 113 -15.09 3.88 45.73
N TYR A 114 -14.62 4.11 44.51
CA TYR A 114 -15.13 3.52 43.27
C TYR A 114 -13.97 2.88 42.51
N PRO A 115 -13.52 1.68 42.93
CA PRO A 115 -12.46 0.99 42.21
C PRO A 115 -12.89 0.71 40.77
N GLN A 116 -12.03 1.09 39.82
CA GLN A 116 -12.32 1.00 38.38
C GLN A 116 -12.39 -0.45 37.90
N CYS A 117 -11.65 -1.34 38.55
CA CYS A 117 -11.60 -2.77 38.27
C CYS A 117 -11.50 -3.55 39.58
N CYS A 118 -12.31 -4.59 39.75
CA CYS A 118 -12.19 -5.51 40.88
C CYS A 118 -11.16 -6.61 40.58
N ALA A 119 -10.69 -7.30 41.61
CA ALA A 119 -9.72 -8.40 41.48
C ALA A 119 -10.20 -9.54 40.58
N GLY A 120 -11.52 -9.74 40.45
CA GLY A 120 -12.09 -10.75 39.55
C GLY A 120 -12.06 -10.35 38.06
N CYS A 121 -12.17 -9.06 37.75
CA CYS A 121 -12.12 -8.56 36.37
C CYS A 121 -10.69 -8.31 35.89
N GLU A 122 -9.76 -8.00 36.80
CA GLU A 122 -8.37 -7.67 36.49
C GLU A 122 -7.66 -8.65 35.53
N PRO A 123 -7.72 -10.00 35.71
CA PRO A 123 -7.05 -10.91 34.80
C PRO A 123 -7.61 -10.85 33.37
N ASN A 124 -8.93 -10.73 33.22
CA ASN A 124 -9.58 -10.66 31.90
C ASN A 124 -9.25 -9.34 31.19
N VAL A 125 -9.27 -8.23 31.93
CA VAL A 125 -8.89 -6.91 31.40
C VAL A 125 -7.45 -6.91 30.93
N LYS A 126 -6.52 -7.46 31.73
CA LYS A 126 -5.10 -7.57 31.35
C LYS A 126 -4.92 -8.45 30.13
N ALA A 127 -5.54 -9.63 30.08
CA ALA A 127 -5.46 -10.52 28.93
C ALA A 127 -5.98 -9.85 27.65
N GLN A 128 -7.10 -9.15 27.73
CA GLN A 128 -7.64 -8.42 26.57
C GLN A 128 -6.73 -7.25 26.15
N LEU A 129 -6.20 -6.50 27.12
CA LEU A 129 -5.29 -5.40 26.84
C LEU A 129 -4.01 -5.88 26.16
N GLU A 130 -3.42 -6.97 26.65
CA GLU A 130 -2.25 -7.62 26.04
C GLU A 130 -2.56 -8.11 24.63
N HIS A 131 -3.72 -8.75 24.44
CA HIS A 131 -4.16 -9.23 23.14
C HIS A 131 -4.32 -8.10 22.12
N VAL A 132 -5.04 -7.03 22.46
CA VAL A 132 -5.22 -5.85 21.57
C VAL A 132 -3.89 -5.16 21.29
N THR A 133 -3.02 -5.04 22.30
CA THR A 133 -1.69 -4.42 22.13
C THR A 133 -0.80 -5.26 21.21
N TYR A 134 -0.82 -6.58 21.36
CA TYR A 134 -0.09 -7.50 20.51
C TYR A 134 -0.59 -7.44 19.06
N GLN A 135 -1.91 -7.41 18.85
CA GLN A 135 -2.52 -7.24 17.54
C GLN A 135 -2.10 -5.92 16.89
N ALA A 136 -2.19 -4.80 17.61
CA ALA A 136 -1.77 -3.50 17.10
C ALA A 136 -0.28 -3.48 16.69
N ARG A 137 0.59 -4.09 17.51
CA ARG A 137 2.02 -4.19 17.21
C ARG A 137 2.32 -5.09 16.02
N SER A 138 1.70 -6.26 15.94
CA SER A 138 1.90 -7.22 14.85
C SER A 138 1.36 -6.70 13.53
N ASP A 139 0.19 -6.05 13.54
CA ASP A 139 -0.39 -5.39 12.37
C ASP A 139 0.52 -4.26 11.85
N HIS A 140 1.07 -3.44 12.75
CA HIS A 140 2.02 -2.41 12.37
C HIS A 140 3.23 -3.00 11.62
N MET A 141 3.83 -4.07 12.14
CA MET A 141 4.98 -4.72 11.50
C MET A 141 4.61 -5.33 10.15
N ARG A 142 3.44 -5.99 10.07
CA ARG A 142 2.90 -6.55 8.83
C ARG A 142 2.79 -5.49 7.74
N ARG A 143 2.17 -4.33 8.04
CA ARG A 143 2.04 -3.21 7.10
C ARG A 143 3.38 -2.68 6.62
N VAL A 144 4.37 -2.56 7.51
CA VAL A 144 5.73 -2.11 7.14
C VAL A 144 6.40 -3.11 6.18
N LEU A 145 6.24 -4.41 6.44
CA LEU A 145 6.81 -5.46 5.59
C LEU A 145 6.13 -5.54 4.22
N GLU A 146 4.80 -5.43 4.17
CA GLU A 146 4.03 -5.42 2.91
C GLU A 146 4.48 -4.28 2.00
N ARG A 147 4.63 -3.07 2.53
CA ARG A 147 5.15 -1.93 1.75
C ARG A 147 6.59 -2.14 1.27
N SER A 148 7.44 -2.77 2.09
CA SER A 148 8.81 -3.11 1.68
C SER A 148 8.81 -4.12 0.53
N LYS A 149 7.88 -5.09 0.55
CA LYS A 149 7.69 -6.05 -0.55
C LYS A 149 7.18 -5.36 -1.81
N GLU A 150 6.13 -4.55 -1.73
CA GLU A 150 5.57 -3.81 -2.86
C GLU A 150 6.60 -2.89 -3.52
N ARG A 151 7.39 -2.15 -2.72
CA ARG A 151 8.47 -1.29 -3.24
C ARG A 151 9.53 -2.08 -4.01
N ARG A 152 9.90 -3.27 -3.51
CA ARG A 152 10.86 -4.15 -4.19
C ARG A 152 10.29 -4.71 -5.48
N LEU A 153 9.04 -5.15 -5.47
CA LEU A 153 8.37 -5.70 -6.66
C LEU A 153 8.21 -4.63 -7.74
N THR A 154 7.67 -3.45 -7.39
CA THR A 154 7.48 -2.33 -8.33
C THR A 154 8.80 -1.84 -8.94
N SER A 155 9.86 -1.72 -8.15
CA SER A 155 11.19 -1.37 -8.65
C SER A 155 11.74 -2.41 -9.64
N ARG A 156 11.57 -3.71 -9.36
CA ARG A 156 12.06 -4.79 -10.22
C ARG A 156 11.26 -4.90 -11.52
N LEU A 157 9.94 -4.76 -11.44
CA LEU A 157 9.04 -4.77 -12.59
C LEU A 157 9.28 -3.55 -13.49
N GLY A 158 9.55 -2.37 -12.92
CA GLY A 158 9.83 -1.15 -13.67
C GLY A 158 11.02 -1.29 -14.62
N TRP A 159 12.19 -1.69 -14.12
CA TRP A 159 13.38 -1.87 -14.98
C TRP A 159 13.24 -3.03 -15.95
N ARG A 160 12.63 -4.15 -15.53
CA ARG A 160 12.41 -5.29 -16.44
C ARG A 160 11.47 -4.91 -17.58
N SER A 161 10.40 -4.17 -17.29
CA SER A 161 9.46 -3.67 -18.31
C SER A 161 10.14 -2.70 -19.28
N LEU A 162 11.00 -1.80 -18.78
CA LEU A 162 11.78 -0.90 -19.62
C LEU A 162 12.71 -1.66 -20.59
N ILE A 163 13.43 -2.68 -20.11
CA ILE A 163 14.31 -3.50 -20.95
C ILE A 163 13.51 -4.24 -22.01
N VAL A 164 12.42 -4.91 -21.62
CA VAL A 164 11.57 -5.66 -22.56
C VAL A 164 10.95 -4.73 -23.61
N GLY A 165 10.48 -3.55 -23.20
CA GLY A 165 9.93 -2.53 -24.10
C GLY A 165 10.98 -2.01 -25.09
N ALA A 166 12.18 -1.68 -24.61
CA ALA A 166 13.27 -1.21 -25.46
C ALA A 166 13.68 -2.27 -26.49
N THR A 167 13.81 -3.54 -26.09
CA THR A 167 14.10 -4.65 -27.00
C THR A 167 13.01 -4.80 -28.07
N GLY A 168 11.73 -4.68 -27.67
CA GLY A 168 10.62 -4.71 -28.62
C GLY A 168 10.68 -3.58 -29.64
N VAL A 169 10.90 -2.34 -29.19
CA VAL A 169 11.03 -1.17 -30.07
C VAL A 169 12.19 -1.34 -31.05
N LEU A 170 13.37 -1.76 -30.56
CA LEU A 170 14.54 -2.00 -31.40
C LEU A 170 14.27 -3.06 -32.48
N TYR A 171 13.56 -4.14 -32.12
CA TYR A 171 13.18 -5.18 -33.06
C TYR A 171 12.24 -4.64 -34.17
N PHE A 172 11.21 -3.87 -33.81
CA PHE A 172 10.32 -3.25 -34.80
C PHE A 172 11.05 -2.26 -35.71
N VAL A 173 11.96 -1.45 -35.17
CA VAL A 173 12.79 -0.53 -35.96
C VAL A 173 13.65 -1.32 -36.96
N SER A 174 14.25 -2.45 -36.55
CA SER A 174 15.00 -3.33 -37.44
C SER A 174 14.14 -3.84 -38.61
N LEU A 175 12.92 -4.30 -38.34
CA LEU A 175 12.00 -4.74 -39.40
C LEU A 175 11.61 -3.61 -40.35
N LEU A 176 11.37 -2.40 -39.84
CA LEU A 176 11.07 -1.23 -40.68
C LEU A 176 12.25 -0.84 -41.56
N VAL A 177 13.47 -0.87 -41.03
CA VAL A 177 14.69 -0.60 -41.81
C VAL A 177 14.86 -1.63 -42.91
N GLN A 178 14.65 -2.92 -42.62
CA GLN A 178 14.70 -3.98 -43.64
C GLN A 178 13.65 -3.77 -44.73
N LEU A 179 12.41 -3.42 -44.37
CA LEU A 179 11.35 -3.11 -45.33
C LEU A 179 11.70 -1.91 -46.20
N VAL A 180 12.16 -0.81 -45.61
CA VAL A 180 12.58 0.39 -46.35
C VAL A 180 13.74 0.07 -47.29
N TRP A 181 14.72 -0.73 -46.83
CA TRP A 181 15.85 -1.17 -47.65
C TRP A 181 15.38 -1.96 -48.88
N HIS A 182 14.46 -2.93 -48.71
CA HIS A 182 13.91 -3.71 -49.81
C HIS A 182 13.07 -2.86 -50.78
N VAL A 183 12.28 -1.91 -50.28
CA VAL A 183 11.50 -0.98 -51.12
C VAL A 183 12.41 -0.05 -51.92
N MET A 184 13.48 0.47 -51.31
CA MET A 184 14.46 1.30 -51.99
C MET A 184 15.22 0.53 -53.07
N GLY A 185 15.60 -0.72 -52.79
CA GLY A 185 16.25 -1.59 -53.79
C GLY A 185 15.38 -1.80 -55.03
N LEU A 186 14.06 -1.96 -54.86
CA LEU A 186 13.10 -2.09 -55.96
C LEU A 186 13.01 -0.79 -56.79
N THR A 187 12.96 0.38 -56.15
CA THR A 187 12.85 1.65 -56.88
C THR A 187 14.13 2.06 -57.61
N THR A 188 15.30 1.64 -57.12
CA THR A 188 16.58 1.85 -57.82
C THR A 188 16.92 0.77 -58.84
N GLY A 189 16.27 -0.40 -58.76
CA GLY A 189 16.43 -1.52 -59.69
C GLY A 189 15.79 -1.29 -61.06
N ASP A 190 14.82 -0.36 -61.15
CA ASP A 190 14.09 -0.03 -62.38
C ASP A 190 14.39 1.40 -62.86
N ALA A 191 15.68 1.68 -63.09
CA ALA A 191 16.11 2.77 -63.96
C ALA A 191 16.65 2.19 -65.29
N LEU A 192 15.77 1.54 -66.06
CA LEU A 192 15.98 1.35 -67.50
C LEU A 192 14.96 2.19 -68.26
N PRO A 193 15.36 3.27 -68.95
CA PRO A 193 14.46 4.05 -69.77
C PRO A 193 14.04 3.26 -71.01
N GLN A 194 12.82 3.53 -71.45
CA GLN A 194 12.16 2.94 -72.60
C GLN A 194 13.01 3.03 -73.88
N ALA A 195 13.19 1.90 -74.56
CA ALA A 195 13.35 1.86 -76.00
C ALA A 195 12.84 0.52 -76.54
N LEU A 196 11.58 0.54 -76.99
CA LEU A 196 11.06 -0.37 -78.01
C LEU A 196 11.88 -0.18 -79.29
N THR A 197 12.68 -1.16 -79.69
CA THR A 197 13.01 -1.47 -81.10
C THR A 197 13.77 -2.80 -81.11
N GLU A 198 13.15 -3.87 -81.60
CA GLU A 198 13.58 -4.59 -82.82
C GLU A 198 15.05 -5.05 -82.75
N CYS A 199 15.35 -6.34 -82.65
CA CYS A 199 15.14 -7.28 -83.75
C CYS A 199 14.91 -8.72 -83.26
N CYS A 200 13.87 -9.33 -83.82
CA CYS A 200 13.73 -10.77 -83.98
C CYS A 200 14.94 -11.40 -84.70
N ALA A 201 15.03 -12.72 -84.51
CA ALA A 201 15.90 -13.69 -85.18
C ALA A 201 17.33 -13.73 -84.61
N VAL A 202 17.84 -14.85 -84.09
CA VAL A 202 17.83 -16.21 -84.64
C VAL A 202 17.91 -17.21 -83.48
N GLY A 203 17.31 -18.39 -83.66
CA GLY A 203 17.13 -19.45 -82.66
C GLY A 203 18.43 -20.08 -82.13
N GLY A 204 18.40 -21.11 -81.30
CA GLY A 204 17.33 -21.91 -80.74
C GLY A 204 17.95 -22.91 -79.74
N ILE A 205 17.21 -23.98 -79.46
CA ILE A 205 17.65 -25.25 -78.84
C ILE A 205 17.65 -25.29 -77.30
N LEU A 206 16.50 -25.72 -76.77
CA LEU A 206 16.25 -26.92 -75.95
C LEU A 206 17.27 -27.36 -74.87
N ASN A 207 16.76 -27.37 -73.63
CA ASN A 207 16.85 -28.39 -72.56
C ASN A 207 18.18 -29.14 -72.30
N GLY A 208 18.65 -29.04 -71.04
CA GLY A 208 19.72 -29.89 -70.50
C GLY A 208 19.80 -29.91 -68.97
N SER A 209 19.03 -30.81 -68.39
CA SER A 209 19.09 -31.49 -67.07
C SER A 209 20.15 -31.12 -66.01
N THR A 210 19.61 -30.86 -64.81
CA THR A 210 20.00 -31.32 -63.45
C THR A 210 21.33 -32.05 -63.25
N ASN A 211 22.13 -31.60 -62.27
CA ASN A 211 22.61 -32.38 -61.11
C ASN A 211 23.61 -31.54 -60.28
N LEU A 212 23.40 -31.41 -58.95
CA LEU A 212 24.47 -31.73 -57.98
C LEU A 212 23.94 -31.85 -56.53
N MET A 213 23.72 -33.10 -56.15
CA MET A 213 23.93 -33.77 -54.85
C MET A 213 23.93 -32.94 -53.54
N VAL A 214 22.87 -33.15 -52.78
CA VAL A 214 22.83 -33.08 -51.31
C VAL A 214 23.54 -34.31 -50.75
N LYS A 215 24.52 -34.11 -49.85
CA LYS A 215 25.07 -35.16 -48.98
C LYS A 215 24.59 -34.92 -47.55
N ARG A 216 23.87 -35.91 -47.03
CA ARG A 216 23.32 -36.01 -45.67
C ARG A 216 24.00 -37.19 -44.99
N GLU A 217 24.40 -37.03 -43.72
CA GLU A 217 24.55 -38.05 -42.67
C GLU A 217 25.21 -37.34 -41.47
N GLY A 218 24.52 -37.18 -40.33
CA GLY A 218 24.45 -38.15 -39.22
C GLY A 218 25.48 -37.73 -38.15
N SER A 219 25.34 -37.87 -36.84
CA SER A 219 24.41 -38.57 -35.95
C SER A 219 24.83 -38.25 -34.50
N LEU A 220 23.93 -38.51 -33.55
CA LEU A 220 24.15 -38.87 -32.14
C LEU A 220 24.38 -37.78 -31.08
N ASP A 221 23.28 -37.55 -30.35
CA ASP A 221 23.21 -37.20 -28.93
C ASP A 221 24.03 -38.17 -28.05
N LEU A 222 24.62 -37.63 -26.98
CA LEU A 222 25.06 -38.40 -25.83
C LEU A 222 24.83 -37.57 -24.55
N ASP A 223 23.97 -38.14 -23.72
CA ASP A 223 23.61 -37.73 -22.37
C ASP A 223 24.85 -37.53 -21.49
N ASN A 224 24.86 -36.47 -20.69
CA ASN A 224 25.74 -36.37 -19.53
C ASN A 224 24.92 -36.06 -18.28
N THR A 225 24.62 -37.12 -17.54
CA THR A 225 23.89 -37.11 -16.28
C THR A 225 24.83 -36.72 -15.13
N THR A 226 24.39 -35.72 -14.39
CA THR A 226 24.94 -35.18 -13.16
C THR A 226 25.10 -36.25 -12.07
N ASN A 227 26.29 -36.28 -11.46
CA ASN A 227 26.62 -37.11 -10.31
C ASN A 227 26.37 -36.30 -9.01
N CYS A 228 25.52 -36.82 -8.12
CA CYS A 228 25.36 -36.39 -6.74
C CYS A 228 25.24 -37.66 -5.87
N ASN A 229 26.28 -37.92 -5.08
CA ASN A 229 26.24 -38.53 -3.74
C ASN A 229 27.53 -38.17 -3.01
#